data_AF-A0A3S0CGC3-F1
#
_entry.id   AF-A0A3S0CGC3-F1
#
_cell.length_a   1.000
_cell.length_b   1.000
_cell.length_c   1.000
_cell.angle_alpha   90.00
_cell.angle_beta   90.00
_cell.angle_gamma   90.00
#
_symmetry.space_group_name_H-M   'P 1'
#
loop_
_entity.id
_entity.type
_entity.pdbx_description
1 polymer ?
#
loop_
_entity_poly.entity_id
_entity_poly.type
_entity_poly.pdbx_seq_one_letter_code
_entity_poly.pdbx_strand_id
1 'polypeptide(L)' 'MSTLDDLREVAAAVAELEAVIARRNLLIVQARDEGLPWDAISEACGLARQSAYNAYQRGIAIRATRALREATGD' A
#
# COMPACT_ATOMS: atom_id res chain seq x y z
N MET A 1 -20.16 -20.03 17.69
CA MET A 1 -19.06 -19.56 16.84
C MET A 1 -17.84 -20.39 17.18
N SER A 2 -17.17 -20.98 16.19
CA SER A 2 -15.95 -21.76 16.43
C SER A 2 -14.72 -20.87 16.34
N THR A 3 -13.60 -21.27 16.95
CA THR A 3 -12.31 -20.57 16.80
C THR A 3 -11.89 -20.44 15.33
N LEU A 4 -12.30 -21.38 14.47
CA LEU A 4 -12.04 -21.28 13.03
C LEU A 4 -12.88 -20.18 12.36
N ASP A 5 -14.06 -19.88 12.87
CA ASP A 5 -14.90 -18.78 12.37
C ASP A 5 -14.30 -17.43 12.78
N ASP A 6 -13.85 -17.32 14.04
CA ASP A 6 -13.16 -16.12 14.54
C ASP A 6 -11.87 -15.83 13.72
N LEU A 7 -11.09 -16.88 13.43
CA LEU A 7 -9.89 -16.75 12.60
C LEU A 7 -10.20 -16.28 11.17
N ARG A 8 -11.33 -16.71 10.58
CA ARG A 8 -11.75 -16.27 9.25
C ARG A 8 -12.19 -14.81 9.25
N GLU A 9 -12.89 -14.37 10.29
CA GLU A 9 -13.28 -12.98 10.46
C GLU A 9 -12.04 -12.08 10.58
N VAL A 10 -11.07 -12.46 11.41
CA VAL A 10 -9.80 -11.73 11.54
C VAL A 10 -9.03 -11.73 10.23
N ALA A 11 -8.97 -12.86 9.51
CA ALA A 11 -8.30 -12.93 8.22
C ALA A 11 -8.92 -11.99 7.17
N ALA A 12 -10.25 -11.86 7.15
CA ALA A 12 -10.94 -10.91 6.28
C ALA A 12 -10.58 -9.47 6.64
N ALA A 13 -10.58 -9.11 7.92
CA ALA A 13 -10.19 -7.78 8.38
C ALA A 13 -8.73 -7.44 8.06
N VAL A 14 -7.82 -8.42 8.17
CA VAL A 14 -6.41 -8.26 7.77
C VAL A 14 -6.31 -8.01 6.27
N ALA A 15 -7.02 -8.77 5.44
CA ALA A 15 -7.01 -8.57 3.98
C ALA A 15 -7.53 -7.18 3.58
N GLU A 16 -8.57 -6.67 4.25
CA GLU A 16 -9.08 -5.31 4.05
C GLU A 16 -8.04 -4.25 4.43
N LEU A 17 -7.39 -4.41 5.60
CA LEU A 17 -6.32 -3.51 6.04
C LEU A 17 -5.14 -3.51 5.07
N GLU A 18 -4.72 -4.68 4.59
CA GLU A 18 -3.65 -4.82 3.61
C GLU A 18 -3.99 -4.12 2.29
N ALA A 19 -5.24 -4.22 1.83
CA ALA A 19 -5.71 -3.52 0.62
C ALA A 19 -5.65 -1.99 0.79
N VAL A 20 -6.05 -1.48 1.95
CA VAL A 20 -5.95 -0.05 2.28
C VAL A 20 -4.48 0.40 2.33
N ILE A 21 -3.60 -0.39 2.95
CA ILE A 21 -2.15 -0.12 3.01
C ILE A 21 -1.54 -0.11 1.60
N ALA A 22 -1.90 -1.06 0.75
CA ALA A 22 -1.43 -1.12 -0.63
C ALA A 22 -1.87 0.12 -1.41
N ARG A 23 -3.13 0.55 -1.25
CA ARG A 23 -3.65 1.77 -1.86
C ARG A 23 -2.89 3.01 -1.40
N ARG A 24 -2.64 3.17 -0.09
CA ARG A 24 -1.83 4.29 0.43
C ARG A 24 -0.44 4.30 -0.19
N ASN A 25 0.23 3.15 -0.29
CA ASN A 25 1.57 3.07 -0.87
C ASN A 25 1.59 3.51 -2.35
N LEU A 26 0.55 3.17 -3.13
CA LEU A 26 0.42 3.63 -4.52
C LEU A 26 0.15 5.14 -4.61
N LEU A 27 -0.66 5.70 -3.71
CA LEU A 27 -0.89 7.14 -3.65
C LEU A 27 0.39 7.91 -3.30
N ILE A 28 1.23 7.36 -2.43
CA ILE A 28 2.56 7.93 -2.13
C ILE A 28 3.44 7.95 -3.38
N VAL A 29 3.40 6.90 -4.21
CA VAL A 29 4.11 6.87 -5.49
C VAL A 29 3.60 7.95 -6.42
N GLN A 30 2.28 8.06 -6.59
CA GLN A 30 1.67 9.09 -7.43
C GLN A 30 2.05 10.50 -6.96
N ALA A 31 1.96 10.77 -5.66
CA ALA A 31 2.38 12.05 -5.07
C ALA A 31 3.85 12.39 -5.36
N ARG A 32 4.73 11.38 -5.36
CA ARG A 32 6.15 11.54 -5.74
C ARG A 32 6.33 11.81 -7.22
N ASP A 33 5.56 11.15 -8.09
CA ASP A 33 5.58 11.39 -9.54
C ASP A 33 5.06 12.81 -9.88
N GLU A 34 4.11 13.34 -9.09
CA GLU A 34 3.62 14.72 -9.16
C GLU A 34 4.63 15.75 -8.60
N GLY A 35 5.76 15.29 -8.05
CA GLY A 35 6.83 16.14 -7.55
C GLY A 35 6.65 16.65 -6.12
N LEU A 36 5.64 16.18 -5.37
CA LEU A 36 5.39 16.65 -4.01
C LEU A 36 6.56 16.32 -3.06
N PRO A 37 7.00 17.27 -2.21
CA PRO A 37 8.14 17.05 -1.33
C PRO A 37 7.83 16.00 -0.27
N TRP A 38 8.86 15.27 0.14
CA TRP A 38 8.75 14.20 1.13
C TRP A 38 8.16 14.65 2.47
N ASP A 39 8.40 15.90 2.88
CA ASP A 39 7.87 16.41 4.14
C ASP A 39 6.35 16.51 4.09
N ALA A 40 5.79 17.07 3.01
CA ALA A 40 4.34 17.14 2.79
C ALA A 40 3.69 15.75 2.70
N ILE A 41 4.35 14.80 2.01
CA ILE A 41 3.85 13.42 1.92
C ILE A 41 3.86 12.75 3.29
N SER A 42 4.94 12.94 4.06
CA SER A 42 5.08 12.34 5.39
C SER A 42 4.04 12.89 6.37
N GLU A 43 3.80 14.20 6.33
CA GLU A 43 2.78 14.90 7.11
C GLU A 43 1.37 14.41 6.77
N ALA A 44 1.02 14.39 5.47
CA ALA A 44 -0.29 13.94 5.01
C ALA A 44 -0.57 12.46 5.36
N CYS A 45 0.46 11.62 5.44
CA CYS A 45 0.33 10.22 5.81
C CYS A 45 0.38 9.97 7.32
N GLY A 46 0.73 10.97 8.14
CA GLY A 46 1.02 10.77 9.57
C GLY A 46 2.20 9.82 9.80
N LEU A 47 3.18 9.81 8.91
CA LEU A 47 4.33 8.90 8.95
C LEU A 47 5.63 9.67 9.17
N ALA A 48 6.59 9.05 9.87
CA ALA A 48 7.97 9.50 9.80
C ALA A 48 8.48 9.43 8.35
N ARG A 49 9.37 10.35 7.97
CA ARG A 49 9.92 10.44 6.61
C ARG A 49 10.48 9.10 6.08
N GLN A 50 11.25 8.38 6.89
CA GLN A 50 11.79 7.07 6.50
C GLN A 50 10.68 6.03 6.26
N SER A 51 9.62 6.05 7.06
CA SER A 51 8.46 5.16 6.88
C SER A 51 7.69 5.47 5.60
N ALA A 52 7.55 6.76 5.26
CA ALA A 52 6.97 7.19 3.98
C ALA A 52 7.82 6.73 2.78
N TYR A 53 9.15 6.83 2.88
CA TYR A 53 10.06 6.31 1.85
C TYR A 53 9.94 4.79 1.69
N ASN A 54 9.89 4.03 2.78
CA ASN A 54 9.71 2.58 2.72
C ASN A 54 8.35 2.20 2.12
N ALA A 55 7.30 2.97 2.41
CA ALA A 55 5.98 2.80 1.80
C ALA A 55 5.99 3.08 0.30
N TYR A 56 6.71 4.12 -0.14
CA TYR A 56 6.95 4.40 -1.55
C TYR A 56 7.62 3.23 -2.27
N GLN A 57 8.71 2.69 -1.72
CA GLN A 57 9.42 1.56 -2.32
C GLN A 57 8.50 0.33 -2.50
N ARG A 58 7.66 0.03 -1.50
CA ARG A 58 6.63 -1.01 -1.63
C ARG A 58 5.59 -0.68 -2.71
N GLY A 59 5.18 0.58 -2.82
CA GLY A 59 4.27 1.04 -3.86
C GLY A 59 4.84 0.85 -5.27
N ILE A 60 6.14 1.14 -5.46
CA ILE A 60 6.84 0.92 -6.73
C ILE A 60 6.81 -0.56 -7.11
N ALA A 61 7.08 -1.46 -6.16
CA ALA A 61 7.01 -2.90 -6.39
C ALA A 61 5.59 -3.35 -6.79
N ILE A 62 4.55 -2.88 -6.08
CA ILE A 62 3.15 -3.19 -6.41
C ILE A 62 2.80 -2.73 -7.83
N ARG A 63 3.19 -1.50 -8.21
CA ARG A 63 2.96 -0.96 -9.55
C ARG A 63 3.65 -1.81 -10.62
N ALA A 64 4.89 -2.21 -10.39
CA ALA A 64 5.65 -3.06 -11.32
C ALA A 64 4.99 -4.44 -11.50
N THR A 65 4.54 -5.07 -10.40
CA THR A 65 3.85 -6.37 -10.48
C THR A 65 2.52 -6.26 -11.25
N ARG A 66 1.76 -5.19 -11.07
CA ARG A 66 0.51 -4.96 -11.83
C ARG A 66 0.78 -4.80 -13.33
N ALA A 67 1.75 -3.97 -13.68
CA ALA A 67 2.14 -3.76 -15.08
C ALA A 67 2.61 -5.07 -15.74
N LEU A 68 3.33 -5.92 -15.00
CA LEU A 68 3.73 -7.24 -15.51
C LEU A 68 2.51 -8.14 -15.77
N ARG A 69 1.55 -8.21 -14.85
CA ARG A 69 0.33 -9.03 -15.01
C ARG A 69 -0.51 -8.57 -16.21
N GLU A 70 -0.68 -7.25 -16.36
CA GLU A 70 -1.37 -6.65 -17.50
C GLU A 70 -0.67 -6.98 -18.82
N ALA A 71 0.68 -6.97 -18.84
CA ALA A 71 1.46 -7.34 -20.02
C ALA A 71 1.41 -8.84 -20.35
N THR A 72 1.17 -9.72 -19.36
CA THR A 72 1.11 -11.17 -19.55
C THR A 72 -0.31 -11.70 -19.81
N GLY A 73 -1.34 -10.87 -19.71
CA GLY A 73 -2.72 -11.23 -20.07
C GLY A 73 -3.43 -12.19 -19.09
N ASP A 74 -3.03 -12.15 -17.82
CA ASP A 74 -3.59 -12.97 -16.72
C ASP A 74 -4.78 -12.26 -16.02
#